data_AF-A0A7C5L893-F1
#
_entry.id   AF-A0A7C5L893-F1
#
_cell.length_a   1.000
_cell.length_b   1.000
_cell.length_c   1.000
_cell.angle_alpha   90.00
_cell.angle_beta   90.00
_cell.angle_gamma   90.00
#
_symmetry.space_group_name_H-M   'P 1'
#
loop_
_entity.id
_entity.type
_entity.pdbx_description
1 polymer ?
#
loop_
_entity_poly.entity_id
_entity_poly.type
_entity_poly.pdbx_seq_one_letter_code
_entity_poly.pdbx_strand_id
1 'polypeptide(L)'
;MSYSGSLEEFILKLKGEVFFLSPREKMFLKLLSEMGVPEEAVREGVERCYTAVDPRRRAKRPLFLCFREIMESYEIHMRRELQRKGIDWRRRFWEKVKLAGSFAGSEVREPSSEEEAQRILREIEARMVRSFWRRMDPSRRKRILQKFRDFRGNREIYRELIGAEVKRIHNLPDLSLYVD
;
A
#
# COMPACT_ATOMS: atom_id res chain seq x y z
N MET A 1 6.71 7.71 -11.62
CA MET A 1 8.14 7.38 -11.45
C MET A 1 8.30 5.89 -11.75
N SER A 2 9.50 5.43 -12.11
CA SER A 2 9.81 3.99 -12.21
C SER A 2 10.92 3.71 -11.21
N TYR A 3 10.91 2.56 -10.55
CA TYR A 3 12.06 2.16 -9.74
C TYR A 3 13.30 2.03 -10.60
N SER A 4 14.46 2.26 -9.98
CA SER A 4 15.74 2.15 -10.65
C SER A 4 16.07 0.70 -10.99
N GLY A 5 16.94 0.48 -12.00
CA GLY A 5 17.49 -0.86 -12.27
C GLY A 5 18.22 -1.47 -11.06
N SER A 6 18.71 -0.62 -10.15
CA SER A 6 19.37 -1.05 -8.93
C SER A 6 18.44 -1.73 -7.92
N LEU A 7 17.13 -1.44 -7.95
CA LEU A 7 16.14 -2.18 -7.15
C LEU A 7 15.94 -3.61 -7.68
N GLU A 8 15.87 -3.77 -9.02
CA GLU A 8 15.72 -5.10 -9.62
C GLU A 8 16.92 -5.98 -9.29
N GLU A 9 18.14 -5.47 -9.46
CA GLU A 9 19.38 -6.18 -9.10
C GLU A 9 19.42 -6.59 -7.63
N PHE A 10 19.00 -5.68 -6.73
CA PHE A 10 18.91 -5.96 -5.31
C PHE A 10 17.96 -7.14 -5.01
N ILE A 11 16.78 -7.15 -5.62
CA ILE A 11 15.80 -8.24 -5.43
C ILE A 11 16.36 -9.55 -5.98
N LEU A 12 16.99 -9.54 -7.16
CA LEU A 12 17.58 -10.75 -7.75
C LEU A 12 18.67 -11.33 -6.86
N LYS A 13 19.54 -10.48 -6.29
CA LYS A 13 20.57 -10.89 -5.34
C LYS A 13 19.98 -11.58 -4.09
N LEU A 14 18.86 -11.06 -3.57
CA LEU A 14 18.16 -11.68 -2.42
C LEU A 14 17.50 -13.01 -2.78
N LYS A 15 16.98 -13.14 -4.00
CA LYS A 15 16.36 -14.38 -4.51
C LYS A 15 17.40 -15.46 -4.80
N GLY A 16 18.65 -15.10 -5.05
CA GLY A 16 19.76 -16.03 -5.29
C GLY A 16 19.83 -16.46 -6.77
N GLU A 17 19.55 -17.73 -7.05
CA GLU A 17 19.71 -18.41 -8.36
C GLU A 17 18.76 -17.91 -9.48
N VAL A 18 18.33 -16.65 -9.44
CA VAL A 18 17.35 -16.06 -10.36
C VAL A 18 17.99 -14.90 -11.12
N PHE A 19 17.94 -14.94 -12.45
CA PHE A 19 18.54 -13.92 -13.33
C PHE A 19 17.55 -12.85 -13.78
N PHE A 20 16.24 -13.05 -13.58
CA PHE A 20 15.22 -12.10 -13.99
C PHE A 20 13.97 -12.20 -13.12
N LEU A 21 13.31 -11.05 -12.91
CA LEU A 21 11.98 -11.01 -12.30
C LEU A 21 10.95 -11.49 -13.32
N SER A 22 10.00 -12.31 -12.87
CA SER A 22 8.89 -12.72 -13.73
C SER A 22 8.04 -11.51 -14.15
N PRO A 23 7.29 -11.58 -15.27
CA PRO A 23 6.42 -10.48 -15.69
C PRO A 23 5.46 -10.01 -14.59
N ARG A 24 4.97 -10.94 -13.76
CA ARG A 24 4.09 -10.62 -12.61
C ARG A 24 4.80 -9.82 -11.52
N GLU A 25 6.07 -10.11 -11.25
CA GLU A 25 6.86 -9.38 -10.27
C GLU A 25 7.22 -7.98 -10.77
N LYS A 26 7.52 -7.83 -12.06
CA LYS A 26 7.69 -6.51 -12.70
C LYS A 26 6.41 -5.68 -12.65
N MET A 27 5.25 -6.30 -12.92
CA MET A 27 3.96 -5.62 -12.75
C MET A 27 3.71 -5.19 -11.31
N PHE A 28 4.08 -6.02 -10.34
CA PHE A 28 3.97 -5.68 -8.91
C PHE A 28 4.87 -4.50 -8.52
N LEU A 29 6.11 -4.45 -9.01
CA LEU A 29 6.98 -3.29 -8.80
C LEU A 29 6.43 -2.02 -9.45
N LYS A 30 5.97 -2.11 -10.70
CA LYS A 30 5.33 -0.97 -11.39
C LYS A 30 4.15 -0.44 -10.57
N LEU A 31 3.34 -1.34 -10.03
CA LEU A 31 2.23 -0.97 -9.17
C LEU A 31 2.68 -0.23 -7.90
N LEU A 32 3.65 -0.76 -7.16
CA LEU A 32 4.15 -0.09 -5.95
C LEU A 32 4.64 1.33 -6.29
N SER A 33 5.27 1.50 -7.45
CA SER A 33 5.71 2.82 -7.93
C SER A 33 4.53 3.74 -8.31
N GLU A 34 3.50 3.20 -8.95
CA GLU A 34 2.24 3.93 -9.23
C GLU A 34 1.50 4.31 -7.94
N MET A 35 1.63 3.51 -6.88
CA MET A 35 1.14 3.82 -5.54
C MET A 35 1.98 4.87 -4.80
N GLY A 36 3.11 5.30 -5.37
CA GLY A 36 3.99 6.29 -4.76
C GLY A 36 4.86 5.74 -3.61
N VAL A 37 5.03 4.43 -3.50
CA VAL A 37 5.91 3.83 -2.49
C VAL A 37 7.37 4.19 -2.84
N PRO A 38 8.16 4.75 -1.90
CA PRO A 38 9.54 5.11 -2.16
C PRO A 38 10.42 3.86 -2.28
N GLU A 39 11.44 3.92 -3.14
CA GLU A 39 12.33 2.77 -3.41
C GLU A 39 12.97 2.22 -2.12
N GLU A 40 13.36 3.11 -1.20
CA GLU A 40 13.94 2.76 0.10
C GLU A 40 13.02 1.87 0.93
N ALA A 41 11.73 2.21 1.00
CA ALA A 41 10.74 1.39 1.70
C ALA A 41 10.53 0.04 1.01
N VAL A 42 10.57 -0.01 -0.32
CA VAL A 42 10.51 -1.29 -1.04
C VAL A 42 11.72 -2.15 -0.71
N ARG A 43 12.94 -1.59 -0.74
CA ARG A 43 14.17 -2.33 -0.40
C ARG A 43 14.10 -2.92 1.00
N GLU A 44 13.76 -2.10 2.00
CA GLU A 44 13.67 -2.54 3.40
C GLU A 44 12.63 -3.65 3.58
N GLY A 45 11.46 -3.53 2.94
CA GLY A 45 10.40 -4.54 3.05
C GLY A 45 10.73 -5.84 2.35
N VAL A 46 11.33 -5.76 1.17
CA VAL A 46 11.83 -6.93 0.44
C VAL A 46 12.91 -7.64 1.25
N GLU A 47 13.86 -6.89 1.81
CA GLU A 47 14.94 -7.45 2.62
C GLU A 47 14.37 -8.22 3.82
N ARG A 48 13.48 -7.59 4.60
CA ARG A 48 12.81 -8.23 5.73
C ARG A 48 12.05 -9.49 5.34
N CYS A 49 11.31 -9.43 4.24
CA CYS A 49 10.53 -10.57 3.74
C CYS A 49 11.42 -11.76 3.32
N TYR A 50 12.49 -11.53 2.57
CA TYR A 50 13.33 -12.62 2.07
C TYR A 50 14.30 -13.16 3.11
N THR A 51 14.80 -12.31 4.02
CA THR A 51 15.68 -12.75 5.11
C THR A 51 14.97 -13.70 6.07
N ALA A 52 13.66 -13.52 6.29
CA ALA A 52 12.80 -14.43 7.06
C ALA A 52 12.54 -15.80 6.39
N VAL A 53 12.96 -15.98 5.13
CA VAL A 53 12.73 -17.20 4.35
C VAL A 53 14.04 -17.98 4.20
N ASP A 54 13.96 -19.30 4.30
CA ASP A 54 15.08 -20.21 4.03
C ASP A 54 15.73 -19.88 2.68
N PRO A 55 17.07 -19.68 2.62
CA PRO A 55 17.79 -19.34 1.39
C PRO A 55 17.43 -20.22 0.18
N ARG A 56 17.27 -21.53 0.37
CA ARG A 56 16.95 -22.50 -0.69
C ARG A 56 15.54 -22.32 -1.27
N ARG A 57 14.67 -21.59 -0.56
CA ARG A 57 13.28 -21.34 -0.96
C ARG A 57 13.06 -19.95 -1.53
N ARG A 58 14.03 -19.03 -1.39
CA ARG A 58 13.92 -17.63 -1.83
C ARG A 58 13.69 -17.51 -3.33
N ALA A 59 14.42 -18.28 -4.14
CA ALA A 59 14.28 -18.27 -5.60
C ALA A 59 12.84 -18.52 -6.08
N LYS A 60 12.12 -19.41 -5.39
CA LYS A 60 10.74 -19.80 -5.73
C LYS A 60 9.68 -18.92 -5.08
N ARG A 61 10.04 -18.05 -4.13
CA ARG A 61 9.08 -17.16 -3.46
C ARG A 61 8.78 -15.97 -4.38
N PRO A 62 7.53 -15.74 -4.79
CA PRO A 62 7.20 -14.58 -5.59
C PRO A 62 7.29 -13.28 -4.79
N LEU A 63 7.80 -12.21 -5.41
CA LEU A 63 7.99 -10.89 -4.78
C LEU A 63 6.70 -10.30 -4.19
N PHE A 64 5.56 -10.51 -4.85
CA PHE A 64 4.29 -9.97 -4.34
C PHE A 64 3.93 -10.55 -2.96
N LEU A 65 4.44 -11.71 -2.56
CA LEU A 65 4.25 -12.22 -1.18
C LEU A 65 4.99 -11.40 -0.11
N CYS A 66 5.77 -10.40 -0.50
CA CYS A 66 6.42 -9.44 0.40
C CYS A 66 5.65 -8.12 0.53
N PHE A 67 4.44 -8.04 -0.04
CA PHE A 67 3.66 -6.81 -0.05
C PHE A 67 3.41 -6.26 1.36
N ARG A 68 3.08 -7.13 2.32
CA ARG A 68 2.82 -6.71 3.70
C ARG A 68 4.06 -6.06 4.31
N GLU A 69 5.22 -6.70 4.22
CA GLU A 69 6.49 -6.19 4.74
C GLU A 69 6.91 -4.88 4.05
N ILE A 70 6.63 -4.75 2.75
CA ILE A 70 6.83 -3.49 1.99
C ILE A 70 5.92 -2.38 2.51
N MET A 71 4.62 -2.65 2.71
CA MET A 71 3.69 -1.64 3.21
C MET A 71 3.98 -1.24 4.66
N GLU A 72 4.43 -2.18 5.50
CA GLU A 72 4.92 -1.87 6.85
C GLU A 72 6.19 -1.00 6.80
N SER A 73 7.13 -1.28 5.87
CA SER A 73 8.31 -0.43 5.64
C SER A 73 7.93 0.97 5.18
N TYR A 74 6.94 1.05 4.30
CA TYR A 74 6.43 2.31 3.80
C TYR A 74 5.82 3.14 4.92
N GLU A 75 4.98 2.53 5.76
CA GLU A 75 4.39 3.21 6.92
C GLU A 75 5.46 3.73 7.90
N ILE A 76 6.48 2.92 8.20
CA ILE A 76 7.61 3.33 9.05
C ILE A 76 8.39 4.48 8.42
N HIS A 77 8.67 4.40 7.12
CA HIS A 77 9.38 5.44 6.39
C HIS A 77 8.61 6.77 6.45
N MET A 78 7.31 6.74 6.17
CA MET A 78 6.48 7.94 6.19
C MET A 78 6.30 8.49 7.61
N ARG A 79 6.23 7.63 8.63
CA ARG A 79 6.24 8.05 10.05
C ARG A 79 7.53 8.79 10.41
N ARG A 80 8.69 8.26 10.02
CA ARG A 80 9.99 8.90 10.25
C ARG A 80 10.07 10.27 9.56
N GLU A 81 9.56 10.36 8.34
CA GLU A 81 9.48 11.63 7.60
C GLU A 81 8.57 12.65 8.30
N LEU A 82 7.42 12.21 8.82
CA LEU A 82 6.50 13.06 9.58
C LEU A 82 7.15 13.60 10.85
N GLN A 83 7.86 12.73 11.59
CA GLN A 83 8.63 13.10 12.78
C GLN A 83 9.75 14.09 12.47
N ARG A 84 10.52 13.85 11.38
CA ARG A 84 11.57 14.77 10.92
C ARG A 84 11.03 16.16 10.60
N LYS A 85 9.82 16.23 10.05
CA LYS A 85 9.14 17.50 9.73
C LYS A 85 8.44 18.15 10.93
N GLY A 86 8.41 17.49 12.10
CA GLY A 86 7.76 18.01 13.30
C GLY A 86 6.25 18.23 13.14
N ILE A 87 5.59 17.43 12.28
CA ILE A 87 4.16 17.58 11.99
C ILE A 87 3.33 17.11 13.19
N ASP A 88 2.37 17.93 13.60
CA ASP A 88 1.37 17.56 14.61
C ASP A 88 0.35 16.58 14.03
N TRP A 89 0.49 15.31 14.41
CA TRP A 89 -0.39 14.24 13.95
C TRP A 89 -1.84 14.41 14.42
N ARG A 90 -2.11 15.08 15.55
CA ARG A 90 -3.48 15.31 16.04
C ARG A 90 -4.20 16.30 15.16
N ARG A 91 -3.53 17.41 14.84
CA ARG A 91 -4.07 18.39 13.90
C ARG A 91 -4.34 17.73 12.54
N ARG A 92 -3.37 16.97 12.05
CA ARG A 92 -3.48 16.26 10.76
C ARG A 92 -4.60 15.23 10.74
N PHE A 93 -4.80 14.48 11.84
CA PHE A 93 -5.93 13.57 12.00
C PHE A 93 -7.26 14.28 11.76
N TRP A 94 -7.51 15.41 12.42
CA TRP A 94 -8.74 16.16 12.26
C TRP A 94 -8.90 16.78 10.87
N GLU A 95 -7.81 17.21 10.23
CA GLU A 95 -7.81 17.64 8.83
C GLU A 95 -8.24 16.50 7.90
N LYS A 96 -7.70 15.28 8.07
CA LYS A 96 -8.11 14.10 7.29
C LYS A 96 -9.55 13.67 7.58
N VAL A 97 -10.00 13.69 8.84
CA VAL A 97 -11.41 13.44 9.21
C VAL A 97 -12.34 14.42 8.52
N LYS A 98 -11.97 15.71 8.46
CA LYS A 98 -12.73 16.74 7.75
C LYS A 98 -12.79 16.47 6.24
N LEU A 99 -11.69 16.04 5.62
CA LEU A 99 -11.67 15.63 4.21
C LEU A 99 -12.58 14.44 3.91
N ALA A 100 -12.69 13.49 4.86
CA ALA A 100 -13.59 12.35 4.71
C ALA A 100 -15.08 12.74 4.76
N GLY A 101 -15.42 13.91 5.31
CA GLY A 101 -16.77 14.45 5.36
C GLY A 101 -17.77 13.46 5.97
N SER A 102 -18.87 13.18 5.25
CA SER A 102 -19.94 12.29 5.72
C SER A 102 -19.48 10.84 5.98
N PHE A 103 -18.32 10.42 5.47
CA PHE A 103 -17.81 9.06 5.68
C PHE A 103 -17.15 8.83 7.03
N ALA A 104 -16.70 9.90 7.69
CA ALA A 104 -16.16 9.84 9.04
C ALA A 104 -17.20 9.27 10.02
N GLY A 105 -18.46 9.66 9.83
CA GLY A 105 -19.55 9.45 10.79
C GLY A 105 -19.57 10.56 11.85
N SER A 106 -20.67 10.63 12.61
CA SER A 106 -20.90 11.66 13.63
C SER A 106 -20.11 11.45 14.94
N GLU A 107 -19.45 10.31 15.12
CA GLU A 107 -18.86 9.88 16.40
C GLU A 107 -17.36 9.57 16.33
N VAL A 108 -16.59 10.28 15.50
CA VAL A 108 -15.13 10.14 15.54
C VAL A 108 -14.61 10.71 16.85
N ARG A 109 -14.14 9.84 17.75
CA ARG A 109 -13.54 10.21 19.03
C ARG A 109 -12.10 10.67 18.84
N GLU A 110 -11.61 11.50 19.76
CA GLU A 110 -10.21 11.88 19.76
C GLU A 110 -9.33 10.64 20.06
N PRO A 111 -8.36 10.32 19.18
CA PRO A 111 -7.45 9.20 19.37
C PRO A 111 -6.47 9.44 20.52
N SER A 112 -6.17 8.38 21.28
CA SER A 112 -5.21 8.41 22.39
C SER A 112 -3.74 8.28 21.94
N SER A 113 -3.50 7.77 20.73
CA SER A 113 -2.17 7.64 20.14
C SER A 113 -2.16 7.87 18.62
N GLU A 114 -0.96 8.07 18.06
CA GLU A 114 -0.73 8.17 16.62
C GLU A 114 -1.18 6.89 15.87
N GLU A 115 -0.89 5.72 16.46
CA GLU A 115 -1.30 4.42 15.91
C GLU A 115 -2.83 4.26 15.91
N GLU A 116 -3.50 4.72 16.97
CA GLU A 116 -4.95 4.72 17.04
C GLU A 116 -5.56 5.69 16.02
N ALA A 117 -5.00 6.87 15.88
CA ALA A 117 -5.41 7.85 14.88
C ALA A 117 -5.31 7.27 13.46
N GLN A 118 -4.19 6.63 13.12
CA GLN A 118 -4.01 5.97 11.83
C GLN A 118 -5.00 4.82 11.61
N ARG A 119 -5.27 4.02 12.65
CA ARG A 119 -6.27 2.94 12.58
C ARG A 119 -7.66 3.48 12.26
N ILE A 120 -8.09 4.55 12.95
CA ILE A 120 -9.39 5.19 12.72
C ILE A 120 -9.48 5.72 11.27
N LEU A 121 -8.44 6.40 10.78
CA LEU A 121 -8.43 6.91 9.41
C LEU A 121 -8.50 5.79 8.36
N ARG A 122 -7.79 4.67 8.58
CA ARG A 122 -7.89 3.46 7.73
C ARG A 122 -9.31 2.89 7.70
N GLU A 123 -10.00 2.87 8.83
CA GLU A 123 -11.40 2.40 8.90
C GLU A 123 -12.36 3.33 8.14
N ILE A 124 -12.16 4.65 8.25
CA ILE A 124 -12.92 5.64 7.48
C ILE A 124 -12.66 5.45 5.98
N GLU A 125 -11.40 5.32 5.57
CA GLU A 125 -11.02 5.12 4.16
C GLU A 125 -11.61 3.82 3.61
N ALA A 126 -11.56 2.73 4.38
CA ALA A 126 -12.17 1.46 3.97
C ALA A 126 -13.70 1.57 3.81
N ARG A 127 -14.38 2.38 4.64
CA ARG A 127 -15.80 2.69 4.47
C ARG A 127 -16.06 3.49 3.19
N MET A 128 -15.24 4.49 2.89
CA MET A 128 -15.30 5.26 1.63
C MET A 128 -15.18 4.35 0.42
N VAL A 129 -14.08 3.59 0.34
CA VAL A 129 -13.81 2.66 -0.75
C VAL A 129 -14.95 1.67 -0.95
N ARG A 130 -15.49 1.08 0.13
CA ARG A 130 -16.63 0.16 0.05
C ARG A 130 -17.89 0.83 -0.52
N SER A 131 -18.18 2.05 -0.14
CA SER A 131 -19.34 2.80 -0.63
C SER A 131 -19.22 3.11 -2.12
N PHE A 132 -18.07 3.64 -2.56
CA PHE A 132 -17.81 3.93 -3.97
C PHE A 132 -17.79 2.66 -4.81
N TRP A 133 -17.18 1.58 -4.33
CA TRP A 133 -17.20 0.28 -5.02
C TRP A 133 -18.63 -0.23 -5.26
N ARG A 134 -19.52 -0.13 -4.26
CA ARG A 134 -20.91 -0.58 -4.38
C ARG A 134 -21.72 0.22 -5.40
N ARG A 135 -21.48 1.53 -5.48
CA ARG A 135 -22.15 2.46 -6.40
C ARG A 135 -21.58 2.43 -7.82
N MET A 136 -20.40 1.85 -8.01
CA MET A 136 -19.72 1.81 -9.29
C MET A 136 -20.44 0.89 -10.30
N ASP A 137 -20.47 1.32 -11.57
CA ASP A 137 -21.00 0.53 -12.68
C ASP A 137 -20.43 -0.89 -12.71
N PRO A 138 -21.25 -1.92 -12.93
CA PRO A 138 -20.79 -3.31 -13.02
C PRO A 138 -19.69 -3.50 -14.07
N SER A 139 -19.74 -2.78 -15.20
CA SER A 139 -18.72 -2.87 -16.25
C SER A 139 -17.37 -2.31 -15.82
N ARG A 140 -17.35 -1.24 -15.01
CA ARG A 140 -16.12 -0.66 -14.42
C ARG A 140 -15.54 -1.60 -13.36
N ARG A 141 -16.38 -2.14 -12.47
CA ARG A 141 -15.97 -3.17 -11.51
C ARG A 141 -15.32 -4.36 -12.20
N LYS A 142 -15.93 -4.87 -13.28
CA LYS A 142 -15.38 -5.98 -14.07
C LYS A 142 -13.98 -5.66 -14.62
N ARG A 143 -13.76 -4.43 -15.13
CA ARG A 143 -12.44 -4.00 -15.61
C ARG A 143 -11.39 -3.97 -14.51
N ILE A 144 -11.72 -3.48 -13.32
CA ILE A 144 -10.81 -3.45 -12.17
C ILE A 144 -10.45 -4.88 -11.74
N LEU A 145 -11.44 -5.76 -11.61
CA LEU A 145 -11.21 -7.17 -11.28
C LEU A 145 -10.33 -7.86 -12.32
N GLN A 146 -10.54 -7.54 -13.61
CA GLN A 146 -9.73 -8.08 -14.70
C GLN A 146 -8.28 -7.57 -14.67
N LYS A 147 -8.08 -6.28 -14.37
CA LYS A 147 -6.75 -5.65 -14.25
C LYS A 147 -5.87 -6.36 -13.23
N PHE A 148 -6.46 -6.81 -12.12
CA PHE A 148 -5.72 -7.42 -11.00
C PHE A 148 -5.91 -8.95 -10.89
N ARG A 149 -6.44 -9.62 -11.92
CA ARG A 149 -6.77 -11.06 -11.88
C ARG A 149 -5.62 -11.95 -11.42
N ASP A 150 -4.39 -11.58 -11.75
CA ASP A 150 -3.18 -12.34 -11.43
C ASP A 150 -2.89 -12.39 -9.92
N PHE A 151 -3.46 -11.45 -9.15
CA PHE A 151 -3.31 -11.38 -7.71
C PHE A 151 -4.45 -12.05 -6.94
N ARG A 152 -5.47 -12.61 -7.62
CA ARG A 152 -6.66 -13.19 -6.98
C ARG A 152 -6.35 -14.30 -5.98
N GLY A 153 -5.23 -15.00 -6.15
CA GLY A 153 -4.73 -16.02 -5.22
C GLY A 153 -4.21 -15.45 -3.89
N ASN A 154 -3.86 -14.16 -3.84
CA ASN A 154 -3.50 -13.45 -2.62
C ASN A 154 -4.60 -12.43 -2.28
N ARG A 155 -5.53 -12.83 -1.40
CA ARG A 155 -6.72 -12.03 -1.04
C ARG A 155 -6.39 -10.66 -0.46
N GLU A 156 -5.29 -10.55 0.27
CA GLU A 156 -4.87 -9.31 0.92
C GLU A 156 -4.44 -8.28 -0.12
N ILE A 157 -3.44 -8.61 -0.94
CA ILE A 157 -2.96 -7.77 -2.04
C ILE A 157 -4.09 -7.44 -3.00
N TYR A 158 -4.90 -8.44 -3.36
CA TYR A 158 -6.00 -8.23 -4.29
C TYR A 158 -7.02 -7.20 -3.78
N ARG A 159 -7.30 -7.18 -2.47
CA ARG A 159 -8.19 -6.17 -1.87
C ARG A 159 -7.56 -4.78 -1.88
N GLU A 160 -6.28 -4.68 -1.50
CA GLU A 160 -5.55 -3.41 -1.49
C GLU A 160 -5.44 -2.80 -2.89
N LEU A 161 -5.15 -3.64 -3.89
CA LEU A 161 -5.12 -3.26 -5.30
C LEU A 161 -6.45 -2.69 -5.79
N ILE A 162 -7.55 -3.38 -5.50
CA ILE A 162 -8.89 -2.92 -5.85
C ILE A 162 -9.18 -1.61 -5.12
N GLY A 163 -8.85 -1.52 -3.83
CA GLY A 163 -9.06 -0.32 -3.03
C GLY A 163 -8.32 0.90 -3.58
N ALA A 164 -7.04 0.75 -3.88
CA ALA A 164 -6.21 1.80 -4.47
C ALA A 164 -6.76 2.27 -5.83
N GLU A 165 -7.19 1.33 -6.69
CA GLU A 165 -7.77 1.69 -7.99
C GLU A 165 -9.12 2.41 -7.85
N VAL A 166 -9.95 2.03 -6.87
CA VAL A 166 -11.19 2.74 -6.54
C VAL A 166 -10.89 4.16 -6.08
N LYS A 167 -9.90 4.34 -5.19
CA LYS A 167 -9.44 5.66 -4.75
C LYS A 167 -9.02 6.52 -5.94
N ARG A 168 -8.18 5.96 -6.83
CA ARG A 168 -7.68 6.63 -8.02
C ARG A 168 -8.80 7.07 -8.98
N ILE A 169 -9.76 6.18 -9.27
CA ILE A 169 -10.86 6.46 -10.22
C ILE A 169 -11.81 7.55 -9.70
N HIS A 170 -12.03 7.59 -8.39
CA HIS A 170 -12.95 8.53 -7.75
C HIS A 170 -12.24 9.75 -7.14
N ASN A 171 -10.92 9.87 -7.34
CA ASN A 171 -10.09 10.92 -6.75
C ASN A 171 -10.33 11.07 -5.24
N LEU A 172 -10.40 9.94 -4.53
CA LEU A 172 -10.63 9.94 -3.09
C LEU A 172 -9.38 10.47 -2.38
N PRO A 173 -9.54 11.32 -1.35
CA PRO A 173 -8.40 11.80 -0.58
C PRO A 173 -7.71 10.63 0.12
N ASP A 174 -6.38 10.69 0.22
CA ASP A 174 -5.63 9.80 1.10
C ASP A 174 -5.86 10.24 2.54
N LEU A 175 -6.38 9.34 3.37
CA LEU A 175 -6.65 9.64 4.78
C LEU A 175 -5.50 9.26 5.70
N SER A 176 -4.40 8.70 5.19
CA SER A 176 -3.25 8.36 5.99
C SER A 176 -2.67 9.59 6.70
N LEU A 177 -2.32 9.46 7.97
CA LEU A 177 -1.58 10.48 8.70
C LEU A 177 -0.27 10.83 8.01
N TYR A 178 0.30 9.91 7.26
CA TYR A 178 1.67 10.06 6.80
C TYR A 178 1.80 10.63 5.39
N VAL A 179 0.70 10.78 4.66
CA VAL A 179 0.71 11.16 3.24
C VAL A 179 -0.23 12.35 3.02
N ASP A 180 0.15 13.30 2.15
CA ASP A 180 -0.66 14.49 1.81
C ASP A 180 -1.73 14.17 0.77
#